data_AF-A0A519LNF6-F1
#
_entry.id   AF-A0A519LNF6-F1
#
_cell.length_a   1.000
_cell.length_b   1.000
_cell.length_c   1.000
_cell.angle_alpha   90.00
_cell.angle_beta   90.00
_cell.angle_gamma   90.00
#
_symmetry.space_group_name_H-M   'P 1'
#
loop_
_entity.id
_entity.type
_entity.pdbx_description
1 polymer ?
#
loop_
_entity_poly.entity_id
_entity_poly.type
_entity_poly.pdbx_seq_one_letter_code
_entity_poly.pdbx_strand_id
1 'polypeptide(L)'
;MTNAQNIINEIDTFLDRSMLKKSKITKQELINFIEQKWQEADKEKYNIHQGSIFIGRMINEYINLNDFENMMRWIIEMDAHSLSKKHPAYINNYYNGECCLECGNEEKALEFFNLCYAENKEYIFTRAPFCYEFFNKHLESPKELTTKKDSDEEDFDIIFELKYWQNFFKEEGKKLYYNLLDEDGEIVGEPTTGQQNGLAYLQENQEIILTNLLNELLKKYPDLQNIYNYSEKDKQDFMPDLKAIQGFADLLSPVNFYVTSVVKEDHPYIGFGFSCSWDSEHGLGVMTHKDRIVEIAGADMAFDTWTAEKDLKQQLG
;
A
#
# COMPACT_ATOMS: atom_id res chain seq x y z
N MET A 1 20.41 -19.78 6.72
CA MET A 1 19.36 -18.97 7.37
C MET A 1 19.10 -19.54 8.74
N THR A 2 18.88 -18.69 9.75
CA THR A 2 18.57 -19.13 11.12
C THR A 2 17.13 -19.64 11.18
N ASN A 3 16.75 -20.33 12.26
CA ASN A 3 15.38 -20.81 12.43
C ASN A 3 14.38 -19.64 12.43
N ALA A 4 14.69 -18.56 13.17
CA ALA A 4 13.89 -17.34 13.15
C ALA A 4 13.73 -16.74 11.74
N GLN A 5 14.80 -16.63 10.95
CA GLN A 5 14.68 -16.06 9.59
C GLN A 5 13.78 -16.91 8.69
N ASN A 6 13.89 -18.24 8.76
CA ASN A 6 13.03 -19.11 7.96
C ASN A 6 11.56 -18.93 8.33
N ILE A 7 11.24 -18.87 9.63
CA ILE A 7 9.87 -18.71 10.11
C ILE A 7 9.32 -17.32 9.79
N ILE A 8 10.14 -16.26 9.90
CA ILE A 8 9.76 -14.92 9.48
C ILE A 8 9.40 -14.91 7.99
N ASN A 9 10.21 -15.55 7.13
CA ASN A 9 9.91 -15.66 5.70
C ASN A 9 8.62 -16.46 5.42
N GLU A 10 8.33 -17.50 6.23
CA GLU A 10 7.07 -18.25 6.12
C GLU A 10 5.85 -17.39 6.49
N ILE A 11 5.96 -16.56 7.54
CA ILE A 11 4.91 -15.60 7.92
C ILE A 11 4.71 -14.57 6.81
N ASP A 12 5.80 -14.01 6.29
CA ASP A 12 5.79 -13.01 5.22
C ASP A 12 5.05 -13.54 3.97
N THR A 13 5.45 -14.71 3.49
CA THR A 13 4.82 -15.36 2.34
C THR A 13 3.34 -15.65 2.58
N PHE A 14 2.97 -16.01 3.82
CA PHE A 14 1.58 -16.26 4.17
C PHE A 14 0.76 -14.96 4.20
N LEU A 15 1.34 -13.86 4.69
CA LEU A 15 0.71 -12.54 4.67
C LEU A 15 0.49 -12.07 3.24
N ASP A 16 1.47 -12.20 2.35
CA ASP A 16 1.30 -11.88 0.93
C ASP A 16 0.17 -12.69 0.30
N ARG A 17 0.11 -14.00 0.56
CA ARG A 17 -1.02 -14.86 0.13
C ARG A 17 -2.36 -14.39 0.67
N SER A 18 -2.41 -13.87 1.89
CA SER A 18 -3.65 -13.36 2.49
C SER A 18 -4.16 -12.09 1.80
N MET A 19 -3.27 -11.32 1.18
CA MET A 19 -3.59 -10.09 0.45
C MET A 19 -3.95 -10.32 -1.02
N LEU A 20 -3.76 -11.53 -1.54
CA LEU A 20 -4.16 -11.87 -2.90
C LEU A 20 -5.66 -11.67 -3.10
N LYS A 21 -6.05 -11.16 -4.26
CA LYS A 21 -7.45 -10.91 -4.64
C LYS A 21 -8.35 -12.14 -4.55
N LYS A 22 -7.78 -13.32 -4.80
CA LYS A 22 -8.46 -14.62 -4.69
C LYS A 22 -8.35 -15.26 -3.31
N SER A 23 -7.66 -14.62 -2.36
CA SER A 23 -7.42 -15.21 -1.05
C SER A 23 -8.75 -15.47 -0.35
N LYS A 24 -8.83 -16.64 0.27
CA LYS A 24 -9.94 -17.02 1.15
C LYS A 24 -9.49 -17.10 2.60
N ILE A 25 -8.25 -16.69 2.88
CA ILE A 25 -7.69 -16.70 4.23
C ILE A 25 -8.50 -15.70 5.05
N THR A 26 -9.16 -16.21 6.08
CA THR A 26 -9.90 -15.40 7.02
C THR A 26 -8.95 -14.70 7.99
N LYS A 27 -9.40 -13.61 8.61
CA LYS A 27 -8.63 -12.96 9.70
C LYS A 27 -8.27 -13.94 10.81
N GLN A 28 -9.18 -14.86 11.16
CA GLN A 28 -8.93 -15.86 12.19
C GLN A 28 -7.83 -16.85 11.78
N GLU A 29 -7.83 -17.31 10.53
CA GLU A 29 -6.76 -18.20 10.02
C GLU A 29 -5.42 -17.48 9.99
N LEU A 30 -5.40 -16.19 9.61
CA LEU A 30 -4.20 -15.35 9.65
C LEU A 30 -3.63 -15.22 11.06
N ILE A 31 -4.47 -14.83 12.02
CA ILE A 31 -4.08 -14.72 13.44
C ILE A 31 -3.52 -16.05 13.93
N ASN A 32 -4.24 -17.15 13.71
CA ASN A 32 -3.81 -18.49 14.16
C ASN A 32 -2.48 -18.91 13.55
N PHE A 33 -2.26 -18.63 12.27
CA PHE A 33 -1.02 -18.97 11.58
C PHE A 33 0.16 -18.20 12.17
N ILE A 34 0.02 -16.88 12.34
CA ILE A 34 1.08 -16.04 12.90
C ILE A 34 1.37 -16.42 14.34
N GLU A 35 0.35 -16.66 15.17
CA GLU A 35 0.53 -17.13 16.55
C GLU A 35 1.36 -18.41 16.62
N GLN A 36 0.98 -19.41 15.84
CA GLN A 36 1.67 -20.69 15.83
C GLN A 36 3.12 -20.51 15.37
N LYS A 37 3.33 -19.81 14.26
CA LYS A 37 4.67 -19.60 13.71
C LYS A 37 5.54 -18.75 14.61
N TRP A 38 4.99 -17.71 15.21
CA TRP A 38 5.71 -16.87 16.16
C TRP A 38 6.21 -17.68 17.36
N GLN A 39 5.44 -18.64 17.86
CA GLN A 39 5.88 -19.52 18.96
C GLN A 39 6.98 -20.51 18.54
N GLU A 40 6.97 -20.96 17.28
CA GLU A 40 8.01 -21.84 16.72
C GLU A 40 9.37 -21.10 16.58
N ALA A 41 9.35 -19.78 16.38
CA ALA A 41 10.55 -18.99 16.16
C ALA A 41 11.35 -18.74 17.45
N ASP A 42 12.65 -19.01 17.36
CA ASP A 42 13.60 -18.68 18.43
C ASP A 42 13.73 -17.16 18.68
N LYS A 43 14.51 -16.78 19.70
CA LYS A 43 14.62 -15.38 20.15
C LYS A 43 15.29 -14.44 19.13
N GLU A 44 15.94 -14.96 18.09
CA GLU A 44 16.52 -14.09 17.07
C GLU A 44 15.45 -13.30 16.29
N LYS A 45 14.18 -13.74 16.30
CA LYS A 45 13.05 -13.03 15.67
C LYS A 45 12.91 -11.58 16.12
N TYR A 46 13.31 -11.26 17.36
CA TYR A 46 13.30 -9.90 17.92
C TYR A 46 14.37 -8.97 17.34
N ASN A 47 15.29 -9.49 16.54
CA ASN A 47 16.33 -8.72 15.86
C ASN A 47 16.10 -8.62 14.35
N ILE A 48 15.04 -9.24 13.82
CA ILE A 48 14.69 -9.22 12.40
C ILE A 48 13.65 -8.13 12.19
N HIS A 49 13.90 -7.17 11.29
CA HIS A 49 13.03 -6.01 11.09
C HIS A 49 11.56 -6.38 10.84
N GLN A 50 11.31 -7.36 9.97
CA GLN A 50 9.97 -7.89 9.67
C GLN A 50 9.25 -8.41 10.93
N GLY A 51 9.98 -8.89 11.93
CA GLY A 51 9.42 -9.30 13.21
C GLY A 51 8.58 -8.19 13.86
N SER A 52 9.07 -6.94 13.86
CA SER A 52 8.29 -5.80 14.36
C SER A 52 7.05 -5.48 13.54
N ILE A 53 7.08 -5.72 12.23
CA ILE A 53 5.93 -5.51 11.34
C ILE A 53 4.83 -6.50 11.71
N PHE A 54 5.20 -7.75 11.95
CA PHE A 54 4.24 -8.80 12.33
C PHE A 54 3.67 -8.58 13.73
N ILE A 55 4.49 -8.13 14.69
CA ILE A 55 4.00 -7.75 16.02
C ILE A 55 2.97 -6.63 15.90
N GLY A 56 3.29 -5.55 15.17
CA GLY A 56 2.36 -4.44 14.94
C GLY A 56 1.07 -4.89 14.25
N ARG A 57 1.17 -5.81 13.28
CA ARG A 57 0.00 -6.42 12.63
C ARG A 57 -0.88 -7.16 13.63
N MET A 58 -0.30 -7.98 14.51
CA MET A 58 -1.05 -8.75 15.50
C MET A 58 -1.71 -7.86 16.57
N ILE A 59 -1.05 -6.78 17.00
CA ILE A 59 -1.66 -5.76 17.86
C ILE A 59 -2.94 -5.23 17.21
N ASN A 60 -2.89 -4.80 15.95
CA ASN A 60 -4.05 -4.27 15.23
C ASN A 60 -5.17 -5.30 15.03
N GLU A 61 -4.82 -6.57 14.76
CA GLU A 61 -5.83 -7.63 14.64
C GLU A 61 -6.57 -7.87 15.96
N TYR A 62 -5.86 -7.86 17.10
CA TYR A 62 -6.51 -8.00 18.41
C TYR A 62 -7.28 -6.76 18.86
N ILE A 63 -6.85 -5.56 18.47
CA ILE A 63 -7.67 -4.33 18.61
C ILE A 63 -9.00 -4.50 17.86
N ASN A 64 -8.96 -4.95 16.59
CA ASN A 64 -10.17 -5.17 15.79
C ASN A 64 -11.12 -6.22 16.40
N LEU A 65 -10.59 -7.17 17.16
CA LEU A 65 -11.37 -8.18 17.89
C LEU A 65 -11.85 -7.70 19.27
N ASN A 66 -11.43 -6.52 19.72
CA ASN A 66 -11.59 -6.03 21.10
C ASN A 66 -11.01 -7.01 22.14
N ASP A 67 -9.92 -7.72 21.80
CA ASP A 67 -9.25 -8.67 22.68
C ASP A 67 -8.04 -8.01 23.35
N PHE A 68 -8.33 -7.31 24.44
CA PHE A 68 -7.34 -6.53 25.18
C PHE A 68 -6.20 -7.38 25.74
N GLU A 69 -6.48 -8.61 26.19
CA GLU A 69 -5.45 -9.47 26.81
C GLU A 69 -4.40 -9.88 25.77
N ASN A 70 -4.82 -10.33 24.59
CA ASN A 70 -3.89 -10.70 23.54
C ASN A 70 -3.20 -9.49 22.91
N MET A 71 -3.91 -8.36 22.75
CA MET A 71 -3.31 -7.11 22.31
C MET A 71 -2.14 -6.71 23.23
N MET A 72 -2.37 -6.72 24.56
CA MET A 72 -1.32 -6.43 25.55
C MET A 72 -0.17 -7.44 25.53
N ARG A 73 -0.45 -8.73 25.30
CA ARG A 73 0.61 -9.74 25.12
C ARG A 73 1.50 -9.39 23.94
N TRP A 74 0.95 -8.94 22.82
CA TRP A 74 1.76 -8.53 21.65
C TRP A 74 2.48 -7.19 21.84
N ILE A 75 1.97 -6.27 22.67
CA ILE A 75 2.77 -5.12 23.13
C ILE A 75 4.03 -5.58 23.87
N ILE A 76 3.94 -6.60 24.73
CA ILE A 76 5.12 -7.16 25.42
C ILE A 76 6.10 -7.79 24.43
N GLU A 77 5.61 -8.44 23.38
CA GLU A 77 6.45 -8.94 22.28
C GLU A 77 7.18 -7.78 21.56
N MET A 78 6.52 -6.64 21.36
CA MET A 78 7.15 -5.43 20.80
C MET A 78 8.25 -4.90 21.71
N ASP A 79 8.02 -4.84 23.01
CA ASP A 79 9.02 -4.38 23.98
C ASP A 79 10.29 -5.24 23.96
N ALA A 80 10.14 -6.55 23.73
CA ALA A 80 11.28 -7.47 23.56
C ALA A 80 12.05 -7.25 22.24
N HIS A 81 11.42 -6.65 21.23
CA HIS A 81 12.03 -6.36 19.93
C HIS A 81 13.14 -5.31 20.05
N SER A 82 14.24 -5.49 19.31
CA SER A 82 15.39 -4.56 19.32
C SER A 82 15.04 -3.11 18.95
N LEU A 83 13.99 -2.92 18.15
CA LEU A 83 13.51 -1.61 17.72
C LEU A 83 12.81 -0.81 18.83
N SER A 84 12.25 -1.46 19.86
CA SER A 84 11.63 -0.75 20.99
C SER A 84 12.62 0.20 21.68
N LYS A 85 13.92 -0.12 21.59
CA LYS A 85 15.02 0.64 22.19
C LYS A 85 15.49 1.82 21.34
N LYS A 86 14.98 1.99 20.11
CA LYS A 86 15.37 3.11 19.24
C LYS A 86 14.66 4.41 19.59
N HIS A 87 13.52 4.33 20.27
CA HIS A 87 12.72 5.49 20.64
C HIS A 87 12.80 5.77 22.14
N PRO A 88 12.69 7.04 22.57
CA PRO A 88 12.49 7.39 23.97
C PRO A 88 11.26 6.70 24.57
N ALA A 89 11.28 6.44 25.87
CA ALA A 89 10.21 5.71 26.55
C ALA A 89 8.83 6.38 26.41
N TYR A 90 8.77 7.72 26.45
CA TYR A 90 7.52 8.45 26.23
C TYR A 90 6.85 8.18 24.87
N ILE A 91 7.63 7.87 23.81
CA ILE A 91 7.08 7.53 22.49
C ILE A 91 6.40 6.16 22.54
N ASN A 92 7.05 5.18 23.16
CA ASN A 92 6.50 3.84 23.32
C ASN A 92 5.28 3.86 24.24
N ASN A 93 5.32 4.65 25.32
CA ASN A 93 4.19 4.84 26.22
C ASN A 93 3.00 5.49 25.51
N TYR A 94 3.23 6.49 24.63
CA TYR A 94 2.15 7.03 23.81
C TYR A 94 1.51 5.94 22.94
N TYR A 95 2.32 5.18 22.19
CA TYR A 95 1.82 4.12 21.30
C TYR A 95 1.03 3.05 22.08
N ASN A 96 1.55 2.60 23.22
CA ASN A 96 0.86 1.62 24.06
C ASN A 96 -0.48 2.18 24.60
N GLY A 97 -0.52 3.46 24.95
CA GLY A 97 -1.74 4.13 25.37
C GLY A 97 -2.78 4.24 24.25
N GLU A 98 -2.33 4.57 23.04
CA GLU A 98 -3.16 4.61 21.83
C GLU A 98 -3.78 3.24 21.55
N CYS A 99 -2.98 2.17 21.52
CA CYS A 99 -3.48 0.81 21.32
C CYS A 99 -4.47 0.38 22.43
N CYS A 100 -4.23 0.74 23.68
CA CYS A 100 -5.16 0.46 24.78
C CYS A 100 -6.49 1.19 24.59
N LEU A 101 -6.44 2.45 24.16
CA LEU A 101 -7.64 3.26 23.94
C LEU A 101 -8.46 2.72 22.77
N GLU A 102 -7.82 2.39 21.66
CA GLU A 102 -8.48 1.78 20.49
C GLU A 102 -9.09 0.41 20.82
N CYS A 103 -8.46 -0.36 21.71
CA CYS A 103 -9.00 -1.63 22.19
C CYS A 103 -10.08 -1.49 23.28
N GLY A 104 -10.49 -0.25 23.60
CA GLY A 104 -11.56 0.05 24.55
C GLY A 104 -11.19 0.00 26.03
N ASN A 105 -9.89 -0.02 26.37
CA ASN A 105 -9.42 0.01 27.75
C ASN A 105 -8.88 1.39 28.15
N GLU A 106 -9.81 2.29 28.52
CA GLU A 106 -9.52 3.67 28.91
C GLU A 106 -8.62 3.78 30.14
N GLU A 107 -8.79 2.90 31.14
CA GLU A 107 -7.98 2.89 32.36
C GLU A 107 -6.51 2.65 32.03
N LYS A 108 -6.22 1.61 31.26
CA LYS A 108 -4.85 1.30 30.86
C LYS A 108 -4.27 2.35 29.91
N ALA A 109 -5.08 2.87 28.99
CA ALA A 109 -4.68 3.96 28.12
C ALA A 109 -4.23 5.18 28.94
N LEU A 110 -5.01 5.56 29.96
CA LEU A 110 -4.70 6.69 30.82
C LEU A 110 -3.41 6.46 31.63
N GLU A 111 -3.13 5.25 32.12
CA GLU A 111 -1.85 4.93 32.76
C GLU A 111 -0.66 5.21 31.84
N PHE A 112 -0.71 4.70 30.60
CA PHE A 112 0.36 4.89 29.62
C PHE A 112 0.51 6.35 29.18
N PHE A 113 -0.61 7.06 28.94
CA PHE A 113 -0.56 8.48 28.62
C PHE A 113 0.01 9.32 29.75
N ASN A 114 -0.27 8.99 31.01
CA ASN A 114 0.37 9.65 32.15
C ASN A 114 1.89 9.42 32.16
N LEU A 115 2.36 8.22 31.85
CA LEU A 115 3.80 7.94 31.73
C LEU A 115 4.45 8.74 30.59
N CYS A 116 3.80 8.81 29.43
CA CYS A 116 4.22 9.66 28.32
C CYS A 116 4.30 11.13 28.73
N TYR A 117 3.22 11.66 29.30
CA TYR A 117 3.09 13.06 29.70
C TYR A 117 4.07 13.47 30.80
N ALA A 118 4.38 12.57 31.73
CA ALA A 118 5.35 12.81 32.80
C ALA A 118 6.77 13.07 32.26
N GLU A 119 7.15 12.43 31.15
CA GLU A 119 8.46 12.59 30.51
C GLU A 119 8.45 13.69 29.44
N ASN A 120 7.37 13.81 28.64
CA ASN A 120 7.21 14.86 27.64
C ASN A 120 5.75 15.36 27.57
N LYS A 121 5.50 16.52 28.18
CA LYS A 121 4.14 17.11 28.29
C LYS A 121 3.52 17.55 26.97
N GLU A 122 4.33 17.86 25.97
CA GLU A 122 3.83 18.37 24.69
C GLU A 122 3.56 17.25 23.69
N TYR A 123 4.30 16.15 23.78
CA TYR A 123 4.28 15.09 22.76
C TYR A 123 2.89 14.52 22.49
N ILE A 124 2.09 14.24 23.52
CA ILE A 124 0.74 13.68 23.33
C ILE A 124 -0.16 14.62 22.50
N PHE A 125 0.00 15.94 22.63
CA PHE A 125 -0.77 16.95 21.91
C PHE A 125 -0.30 17.19 20.47
N THR A 126 0.78 16.53 20.03
CA THR A 126 1.23 16.55 18.64
C THR A 126 0.80 15.32 17.86
N ARG A 127 -0.04 14.45 18.45
CA ARG A 127 -0.43 13.16 17.90
C ARG A 127 -1.94 13.10 17.60
N ALA A 128 -2.51 11.90 17.49
CA ALA A 128 -3.86 11.71 16.99
C ALA A 128 -4.91 12.44 17.84
N PRO A 129 -5.88 13.15 17.23
CA PRO A 129 -6.90 13.91 17.95
C PRO A 129 -7.64 13.16 19.03
N PHE A 130 -8.11 11.95 18.72
CA PHE A 130 -8.86 11.15 19.68
C PHE A 130 -8.05 10.81 20.95
N CYS A 131 -6.73 10.65 20.84
CA CYS A 131 -5.84 10.37 21.97
C CYS A 131 -5.68 11.60 22.87
N TYR A 132 -5.31 12.75 22.31
CA TYR A 132 -5.11 13.95 23.14
C TYR A 132 -6.44 14.50 23.65
N GLU A 133 -7.56 14.35 22.95
CA GLU A 133 -8.88 14.74 23.43
C GLU A 133 -9.34 13.89 24.61
N PHE A 134 -9.08 12.57 24.55
CA PHE A 134 -9.32 11.66 25.66
C PHE A 134 -8.47 12.06 26.88
N PHE A 135 -7.16 12.20 26.69
CA PHE A 135 -6.25 12.51 27.80
C PHE A 135 -6.52 13.89 28.41
N ASN A 136 -6.83 14.91 27.59
CA ASN A 136 -7.06 16.28 28.04
C ASN A 136 -8.24 16.39 29.02
N LYS A 137 -9.27 15.54 28.88
CA LYS A 137 -10.41 15.46 29.80
C LYS A 137 -10.02 15.00 31.21
N HIS A 138 -8.87 14.34 31.34
CA HIS A 138 -8.37 13.74 32.59
C HIS A 138 -7.27 14.59 33.25
N LEU A 139 -6.88 15.72 32.66
CA LEU A 139 -5.93 16.65 33.27
C LEU A 139 -6.60 17.49 34.36
N GLU A 140 -5.85 17.79 35.43
CA GLU A 140 -6.27 18.76 36.45
C GLU A 140 -6.51 20.16 35.88
N SER A 141 -5.81 20.50 34.80
CA SER A 141 -5.97 21.75 34.05
C SER A 141 -5.92 21.44 32.55
N PRO A 142 -7.08 21.16 31.92
CA PRO A 142 -7.18 20.87 30.50
C PRO A 142 -6.60 22.02 29.66
N LYS A 143 -5.84 21.67 28.61
CA LYS A 143 -5.37 22.62 27.60
C LYS A 143 -6.52 23.05 26.70
N GLU A 144 -6.50 24.30 26.26
CA GLU A 144 -7.32 24.75 25.14
C GLU A 144 -6.80 24.10 23.85
N LEU A 145 -7.60 23.20 23.28
CA LEU A 145 -7.27 22.53 22.03
C LEU A 145 -7.68 23.44 20.88
N THR A 146 -6.72 23.98 20.15
CA THR A 146 -7.01 24.56 18.85
C THR A 146 -7.33 23.41 17.91
N THR A 147 -8.55 23.36 17.38
CA THR A 147 -8.85 22.54 16.21
C THR A 147 -7.95 23.06 15.09
N LYS A 148 -6.80 22.42 14.89
CA LYS A 148 -6.28 22.32 13.53
C LYS A 148 -7.41 21.60 12.81
N LYS A 149 -8.24 22.36 12.10
CA LYS A 149 -8.83 21.80 10.89
C LYS A 149 -7.63 21.19 10.20
N ASP A 150 -7.60 19.87 10.11
CA ASP A 150 -6.77 19.23 9.11
C ASP A 150 -6.91 20.12 7.89
N SER A 151 -5.78 20.61 7.38
CA SER A 151 -5.81 21.07 6.02
C SER A 151 -6.34 19.86 5.29
N ASP A 152 -7.63 19.92 4.96
CA ASP A 152 -8.14 19.37 3.74
C ASP A 152 -7.18 19.98 2.70
N GLU A 153 -6.00 19.36 2.54
CA GLU A 153 -5.51 19.04 1.22
C GLU A 153 -6.73 18.36 0.62
N GLU A 154 -7.60 19.19 0.04
CA GLU A 154 -8.55 18.77 -0.95
C GLU A 154 -7.62 18.20 -2.02
N ASP A 155 -7.19 16.95 -1.81
CA ASP A 155 -6.84 16.05 -2.88
C ASP A 155 -8.02 16.22 -3.82
N PHE A 156 -7.78 16.98 -4.88
CA PHE A 156 -8.69 17.05 -6.00
C PHE A 156 -8.65 15.63 -6.57
N ASP A 157 -9.39 14.73 -5.93
CA ASP A 157 -9.54 13.34 -6.32
C ASP A 157 -10.34 13.37 -7.60
N ILE A 158 -9.66 13.71 -8.70
CA ILE A 158 -10.29 13.68 -10.00
C ILE A 158 -10.43 12.21 -10.37
N ILE A 159 -11.64 11.74 -10.12
CA ILE A 159 -12.05 10.37 -10.33
C ILE A 159 -12.38 10.15 -11.81
N PHE A 160 -11.85 9.07 -12.38
CA PHE A 160 -12.10 8.64 -13.76
C PHE A 160 -12.74 7.24 -13.79
N GLU A 161 -13.72 7.04 -14.67
CA GLU A 161 -14.50 5.80 -14.75
C GLU A 161 -14.19 4.98 -16.02
N LEU A 162 -13.39 3.91 -15.85
CA LEU A 162 -13.09 2.94 -16.89
C LEU A 162 -13.95 1.68 -16.73
N LYS A 163 -15.22 1.74 -17.16
CA LYS A 163 -16.20 0.63 -17.01
C LYS A 163 -15.73 -0.71 -17.56
N TYR A 164 -15.03 -0.71 -18.69
CA TYR A 164 -14.48 -1.93 -19.27
C TYR A 164 -13.43 -2.54 -18.36
N TRP A 165 -12.56 -1.70 -17.77
CA TRP A 165 -11.51 -2.13 -16.86
C TRP A 165 -12.11 -2.68 -15.56
N GLN A 166 -13.07 -1.96 -14.98
CA GLN A 166 -13.82 -2.42 -13.81
C GLN A 166 -14.42 -3.81 -14.03
N ASN A 167 -15.07 -4.01 -15.19
CA ASN A 167 -15.66 -5.31 -15.54
C ASN A 167 -14.59 -6.38 -15.74
N PHE A 168 -13.51 -6.07 -16.46
CA PHE A 168 -12.42 -7.02 -16.72
C PHE A 168 -11.78 -7.49 -15.40
N PHE A 169 -11.46 -6.55 -14.51
CA PHE A 169 -10.86 -6.83 -13.21
C PHE A 169 -11.89 -7.24 -12.14
N LYS A 170 -13.19 -7.31 -12.44
CA LYS A 170 -14.23 -7.65 -11.44
C LYS A 170 -14.23 -6.70 -10.23
N GLU A 171 -13.97 -5.43 -10.49
CA GLU A 171 -13.88 -4.33 -9.50
C GLU A 171 -14.98 -3.30 -9.81
N GLU A 172 -16.24 -3.75 -9.81
CA GLU A 172 -17.40 -2.90 -10.10
C GLU A 172 -17.44 -1.68 -9.17
N GLY A 173 -17.63 -0.50 -9.75
CA GLY A 173 -17.70 0.76 -9.01
C GLY A 173 -16.36 1.29 -8.52
N LYS A 174 -15.24 0.57 -8.73
CA LYS A 174 -13.91 1.09 -8.40
C LYS A 174 -13.54 2.22 -9.34
N LYS A 175 -13.32 3.38 -8.75
CA LYS A 175 -12.90 4.61 -9.42
C LYS A 175 -11.38 4.65 -9.50
N LEU A 176 -10.84 5.19 -10.59
CA LEU A 176 -9.41 5.41 -10.72
C LEU A 176 -9.09 6.88 -10.54
N TYR A 177 -8.06 7.13 -9.74
CA TYR A 177 -7.49 8.45 -9.57
C TYR A 177 -6.49 8.68 -10.69
N TYR A 178 -6.40 9.93 -11.15
CA TYR A 178 -5.35 10.32 -12.06
C TYR A 178 -4.65 11.59 -11.63
N ASN A 179 -3.37 11.66 -11.99
CA ASN A 179 -2.55 12.84 -11.80
C ASN A 179 -2.17 13.42 -13.16
N LEU A 180 -2.15 14.75 -13.22
CA LEU A 180 -1.64 15.49 -14.37
C LEU A 180 -0.20 15.85 -14.08
N LEU A 181 0.71 15.54 -15.00
CA LEU A 181 2.12 15.87 -14.85
C LEU A 181 2.50 17.04 -15.74
N ASP A 182 3.32 17.96 -15.25
CA ASP A 182 3.95 19.00 -16.07
C ASP A 182 5.23 18.48 -16.76
N GLU A 183 6.07 19.39 -17.28
CA GLU A 183 7.31 19.04 -17.98
C GLU A 183 8.41 18.52 -17.05
N ASP A 184 8.38 18.89 -15.78
CA ASP A 184 9.31 18.45 -14.75
C ASP A 184 8.85 17.16 -14.07
N GLY A 185 7.63 16.68 -14.36
CA GLY A 185 7.03 15.49 -13.76
C GLY A 185 6.32 15.78 -12.44
N GLU A 186 6.05 17.05 -12.14
CA GLU A 186 5.34 17.48 -10.94
C GLU A 186 3.83 17.44 -11.16
N ILE A 187 3.08 17.18 -10.08
CA ILE A 187 1.61 17.11 -10.14
C ILE A 187 1.02 18.52 -10.26
N VAL A 188 0.16 18.71 -11.25
CA VAL A 188 -0.55 19.98 -11.49
C VAL A 188 -2.07 19.81 -11.41
N GLY A 189 -2.78 20.88 -11.07
CA GLY A 189 -4.23 20.84 -10.85
C GLY A 189 -5.09 20.98 -12.10
N GLU A 190 -4.59 21.62 -13.17
CA GLU A 190 -5.39 21.95 -14.36
C GLU A 190 -4.84 21.27 -15.62
N PRO A 191 -5.66 20.55 -16.39
CA PRO A 191 -5.19 19.83 -17.57
C PRO A 191 -4.99 20.77 -18.75
N THR A 192 -3.89 20.57 -19.47
CA THR A 192 -3.67 21.17 -20.79
C THR A 192 -4.65 20.58 -21.83
N THR A 193 -4.80 21.24 -22.97
CA THR A 193 -5.62 20.71 -24.09
C THR A 193 -5.15 19.32 -24.54
N GLY A 194 -3.83 19.07 -24.58
CA GLY A 194 -3.30 17.75 -24.87
C GLY A 194 -3.74 16.70 -23.84
N GLN A 195 -3.60 17.00 -22.56
CA GLN A 195 -4.04 16.09 -21.49
C GLN A 195 -5.56 15.80 -21.55
N GLN A 196 -6.37 16.81 -21.84
CA GLN A 196 -7.82 16.64 -22.07
C GLN A 196 -8.11 15.71 -23.24
N ASN A 197 -7.39 15.84 -24.36
CA ASN A 197 -7.53 14.94 -25.50
C ASN A 197 -7.16 13.49 -25.14
N GLY A 198 -6.10 13.31 -24.33
CA GLY A 198 -5.69 12.00 -23.83
C GLY A 198 -6.75 11.33 -22.97
N LEU A 199 -7.34 12.07 -22.04
CA LEU A 199 -8.44 11.59 -21.19
C LEU A 199 -9.66 11.19 -22.05
N ALA A 200 -10.06 12.03 -23.01
CA ALA A 200 -11.15 11.71 -23.92
C ALA A 200 -10.86 10.44 -24.74
N TYR A 201 -9.64 10.33 -25.29
CA TYR A 201 -9.22 9.17 -26.05
C TYR A 201 -9.23 7.89 -25.19
N LEU A 202 -8.72 7.96 -23.97
CA LEU A 202 -8.74 6.84 -23.03
C LEU A 202 -10.17 6.38 -22.75
N GLN A 203 -11.10 7.31 -22.50
CA GLN A 203 -12.50 6.95 -22.24
C GLN A 203 -13.13 6.17 -23.39
N GLU A 204 -12.91 6.65 -24.62
CA GLU A 204 -13.49 6.08 -25.85
C GLU A 204 -12.83 4.75 -26.25
N ASN A 205 -11.53 4.58 -25.94
CA ASN A 205 -10.71 3.47 -26.44
C ASN A 205 -10.22 2.53 -25.34
N GLN A 206 -10.79 2.60 -24.14
CA GLN A 206 -10.34 1.83 -22.97
C GLN A 206 -10.22 0.32 -23.19
N GLU A 207 -11.08 -0.28 -24.04
CA GLU A 207 -11.04 -1.72 -24.35
C GLU A 207 -9.79 -2.09 -25.16
N ILE A 208 -9.50 -1.36 -26.23
CA ILE A 208 -8.33 -1.66 -27.07
C ILE A 208 -7.02 -1.36 -26.33
N ILE A 209 -6.98 -0.29 -25.53
CA ILE A 209 -5.82 0.05 -24.70
C ILE A 209 -5.53 -1.08 -23.71
N LEU A 210 -6.54 -1.53 -22.95
CA LEU A 210 -6.34 -2.62 -21.98
C LEU A 210 -5.94 -3.93 -22.67
N THR A 211 -6.59 -4.25 -23.80
CA THR A 211 -6.30 -5.47 -24.54
C THR A 211 -4.85 -5.48 -25.05
N ASN A 212 -4.38 -4.37 -25.62
CA ASN A 212 -3.00 -4.24 -26.09
C ASN A 212 -2.01 -4.33 -24.93
N LEU A 213 -2.30 -3.65 -23.81
CA LEU A 213 -1.48 -3.69 -22.60
C LEU A 213 -1.29 -5.11 -22.09
N LEU A 214 -2.40 -5.84 -21.91
CA LEU A 214 -2.34 -7.19 -21.37
C LEU A 214 -1.73 -8.19 -22.35
N ASN A 215 -1.89 -7.99 -23.66
CA ASN A 215 -1.23 -8.81 -24.68
C ASN A 215 0.29 -8.62 -24.67
N GLU A 216 0.78 -7.39 -24.55
CA GLU A 216 2.22 -7.12 -24.41
C GLU A 216 2.76 -7.64 -23.08
N LEU A 217 2.00 -7.49 -21.99
CA LEU A 217 2.36 -8.07 -20.71
C LEU A 217 2.44 -9.60 -20.80
N LEU A 218 1.47 -10.27 -21.44
CA LEU A 218 1.47 -11.73 -21.60
C LEU A 218 2.74 -12.24 -22.30
N LYS A 219 3.30 -11.47 -23.24
CA LYS A 219 4.56 -11.80 -23.92
C LYS A 219 5.77 -11.64 -23.00
N LYS A 220 5.80 -10.57 -22.18
CA LYS A 220 6.89 -10.30 -21.22
C LYS A 220 6.82 -11.14 -19.95
N TYR A 221 5.64 -11.66 -19.63
CA TYR A 221 5.36 -12.31 -18.35
C TYR A 221 6.29 -13.50 -18.03
N PRO A 222 6.68 -14.37 -18.98
CA PRO A 222 7.68 -15.41 -18.71
C PRO A 222 9.05 -14.87 -18.28
N ASP A 223 9.48 -13.73 -18.83
CA ASP A 223 10.73 -13.08 -18.43
C ASP A 223 10.62 -12.51 -17.02
N LEU A 224 9.46 -11.92 -16.68
CA LEU A 224 9.17 -11.48 -15.31
C LEU A 224 9.17 -12.67 -14.34
N GLN A 225 8.51 -13.79 -14.69
CA GLN A 225 8.53 -15.00 -13.87
C GLN A 225 9.96 -15.49 -13.59
N ASN A 226 10.86 -15.39 -14.56
CA ASN A 226 12.27 -15.76 -14.39
C ASN A 226 13.03 -14.78 -13.48
N ILE A 227 12.68 -13.49 -13.50
CA ILE A 227 13.29 -12.46 -12.64
C ILE A 227 12.88 -12.68 -11.18
N TYR A 228 11.59 -12.84 -10.92
CA TYR A 228 11.07 -13.06 -9.56
C TYR A 228 11.40 -14.47 -9.03
N ASN A 229 11.46 -15.47 -9.92
CA ASN A 229 11.94 -16.82 -9.63
C ASN A 229 11.29 -17.48 -8.39
N TYR A 230 9.97 -17.33 -8.26
CA TYR A 230 9.20 -18.00 -7.21
C TYR A 230 9.36 -19.52 -7.26
N SER A 231 9.32 -20.17 -6.09
CA SER A 231 9.27 -21.62 -6.01
C SER A 231 8.02 -22.17 -6.73
N GLU A 232 8.04 -23.41 -7.24
CA GLU A 232 6.86 -23.99 -7.91
C GLU A 232 5.58 -23.96 -7.06
N LYS A 233 5.73 -24.01 -5.73
CA LYS A 233 4.61 -23.90 -4.80
C LYS A 233 4.06 -22.47 -4.77
N ASP A 234 4.92 -21.47 -4.60
CA ASP A 234 4.51 -20.06 -4.46
C ASP A 234 4.12 -19.45 -5.82
N LYS A 235 4.75 -19.91 -6.90
CA LYS A 235 4.45 -19.51 -8.28
C LYS A 235 2.99 -19.73 -8.63
N GLN A 236 2.36 -20.80 -8.17
CA GLN A 236 0.94 -21.06 -8.44
C GLN A 236 0.01 -19.98 -7.86
N ASP A 237 0.40 -19.37 -6.74
CA ASP A 237 -0.39 -18.35 -6.06
C ASP A 237 -0.08 -16.95 -6.63
N PHE A 238 1.21 -16.63 -6.79
CA PHE A 238 1.68 -15.28 -7.10
C PHE A 238 1.90 -15.02 -8.59
N MET A 239 2.46 -15.98 -9.32
CA MET A 239 2.77 -15.83 -10.74
C MET A 239 2.45 -17.10 -11.56
N PRO A 240 1.18 -17.56 -11.58
CA PRO A 240 0.83 -18.78 -12.31
C PRO A 240 1.05 -18.60 -13.81
N ASP A 241 1.36 -19.69 -14.52
CA ASP A 241 1.49 -19.65 -15.98
C ASP A 241 0.16 -19.27 -16.64
N LEU A 242 0.21 -18.25 -17.51
CA LEU A 242 -0.98 -17.74 -18.19
C LEU A 242 -0.95 -18.10 -19.68
N LYS A 243 -2.12 -18.50 -20.20
CA LYS A 243 -2.32 -18.79 -21.64
C LYS A 243 -3.07 -17.69 -22.38
N ALA A 244 -3.72 -16.80 -21.64
CA ALA A 244 -4.56 -15.74 -22.19
C ALA A 244 -4.64 -14.57 -21.20
N ILE A 245 -4.93 -13.39 -21.72
CA ILE A 245 -4.96 -12.14 -20.94
C ILE A 245 -5.98 -12.18 -19.79
N GLN A 246 -7.06 -12.95 -19.90
CA GLN A 246 -8.08 -13.10 -18.85
C GLN A 246 -7.50 -13.62 -17.53
N GLY A 247 -6.34 -14.30 -17.57
CA GLY A 247 -5.64 -14.73 -16.37
C GLY A 247 -5.19 -13.57 -15.48
N PHE A 248 -4.92 -12.40 -16.04
CA PHE A 248 -4.48 -11.22 -15.28
C PHE A 248 -5.60 -10.56 -14.48
N ALA A 249 -6.87 -10.82 -14.77
CA ALA A 249 -8.01 -10.22 -14.05
C ALA A 249 -7.94 -10.43 -12.54
N ASP A 250 -7.34 -11.55 -12.13
CA ASP A 250 -7.22 -11.96 -10.73
C ASP A 250 -5.82 -11.71 -10.15
N LEU A 251 -4.85 -11.28 -10.97
CA LEU A 251 -3.47 -11.01 -10.57
C LEU A 251 -3.15 -9.52 -10.53
N LEU A 252 -3.91 -8.69 -11.27
CA LEU A 252 -3.72 -7.25 -11.34
C LEU A 252 -4.95 -6.51 -10.85
N SER A 253 -4.71 -5.34 -10.28
CA SER A 253 -5.73 -4.35 -9.93
C SER A 253 -5.21 -2.97 -10.31
N PRO A 254 -5.91 -2.21 -11.18
CA PRO A 254 -5.52 -0.84 -11.50
C PRO A 254 -5.59 0.03 -10.24
N VAL A 255 -4.60 0.89 -10.03
CA VAL A 255 -4.49 1.75 -8.83
C VAL A 255 -4.72 3.20 -9.20
N ASN A 256 -3.95 3.71 -10.15
CA ASN A 256 -3.97 5.08 -10.62
C ASN A 256 -3.41 5.17 -12.04
N PHE A 257 -3.50 6.34 -12.64
CA PHE A 257 -2.78 6.64 -13.89
C PHE A 257 -2.29 8.09 -13.93
N TYR A 258 -1.34 8.36 -14.80
CA TYR A 258 -0.70 9.67 -14.94
C TYR A 258 -0.83 10.12 -16.39
N VAL A 259 -1.26 11.36 -16.59
CA VAL A 259 -1.36 11.97 -17.92
C VAL A 259 -0.23 12.98 -18.06
N THR A 260 0.75 12.64 -18.88
CA THR A 260 1.97 13.45 -19.05
C THR A 260 1.70 14.75 -19.81
N SER A 261 2.60 15.72 -19.66
CA SER A 261 2.67 16.93 -20.49
C SER A 261 3.30 16.67 -21.88
N VAL A 262 3.92 15.50 -22.09
CA VAL A 262 4.58 15.12 -23.34
C VAL A 262 3.52 14.74 -24.36
N VAL A 263 3.36 15.56 -25.41
CA VAL A 263 2.29 15.41 -26.42
C VAL A 263 2.85 15.02 -27.78
N LYS A 264 2.26 13.99 -28.39
CA LYS A 264 2.49 13.57 -29.78
C LYS A 264 1.15 13.47 -30.50
N GLU A 265 1.04 14.11 -31.65
CA GLU A 265 -0.19 14.11 -32.48
C GLU A 265 -1.44 14.50 -31.66
N ASP A 266 -1.33 15.60 -30.91
CA ASP A 266 -2.37 16.15 -30.01
C ASP A 266 -2.79 15.25 -28.84
N HIS A 267 -2.11 14.11 -28.61
CA HIS A 267 -2.38 13.19 -27.52
C HIS A 267 -1.16 13.03 -26.61
N PRO A 268 -1.35 12.99 -25.28
CA PRO A 268 -0.28 12.81 -24.32
C PRO A 268 0.13 11.34 -24.24
N TYR A 269 1.28 11.09 -23.65
CA TYR A 269 1.58 9.77 -23.11
C TYR A 269 0.81 9.57 -21.80
N ILE A 270 0.34 8.35 -21.55
CA ILE A 270 -0.41 7.98 -20.34
C ILE A 270 0.26 6.77 -19.69
N GLY A 271 0.61 6.89 -18.42
CA GLY A 271 1.16 5.78 -17.64
C GLY A 271 0.15 5.23 -16.65
N PHE A 272 0.05 3.91 -16.55
CA PHE A 272 -0.89 3.19 -15.68
C PHE A 272 -0.16 2.43 -14.59
N GLY A 273 -0.58 2.62 -13.34
CA GLY A 273 -0.11 1.88 -12.18
C GLY A 273 -1.07 0.74 -11.81
N PHE A 274 -0.52 -0.43 -11.53
CA PHE A 274 -1.25 -1.61 -11.05
C PHE A 274 -0.60 -2.14 -9.79
N SER A 275 -1.41 -2.57 -8.83
CA SER A 275 -0.94 -3.58 -7.88
C SER A 275 -0.98 -4.94 -8.57
N CYS A 276 -0.03 -5.80 -8.21
CA CYS A 276 0.08 -7.14 -8.77
C CYS A 276 0.31 -8.17 -7.67
N SER A 277 -0.08 -9.42 -7.94
CA SER A 277 0.08 -10.51 -6.99
C SER A 277 1.53 -10.87 -6.68
N TRP A 278 2.49 -10.48 -7.53
CA TRP A 278 3.88 -10.89 -7.43
C TRP A 278 4.83 -9.81 -6.91
N ASP A 279 4.32 -8.61 -6.69
CA ASP A 279 5.08 -7.53 -6.07
C ASP A 279 4.09 -6.65 -5.30
N SER A 280 3.86 -7.04 -4.03
CA SER A 280 2.95 -6.34 -3.12
C SER A 280 3.51 -5.00 -2.64
N GLU A 281 4.82 -4.79 -2.74
CA GLU A 281 5.50 -3.56 -2.29
C GLU A 281 5.54 -2.49 -3.38
N HIS A 282 5.87 -2.88 -4.62
CA HIS A 282 6.14 -1.92 -5.69
C HIS A 282 5.09 -1.93 -6.80
N GLY A 283 4.50 -3.08 -7.15
CA GLY A 283 3.52 -3.17 -8.23
C GLY A 283 4.11 -3.08 -9.66
N LEU A 284 3.26 -2.79 -10.64
CA LEU A 284 3.59 -2.77 -12.07
C LEU A 284 3.21 -1.43 -12.72
N GLY A 285 4.10 -0.89 -13.54
CA GLY A 285 3.87 0.33 -14.32
C GLY A 285 3.91 0.07 -15.82
N VAL A 286 2.99 0.71 -16.55
CA VAL A 286 2.91 0.62 -18.01
C VAL A 286 2.77 2.01 -18.62
N MET A 287 3.67 2.39 -19.52
CA MET A 287 3.58 3.62 -20.31
C MET A 287 2.95 3.34 -21.68
N THR A 288 1.98 4.15 -22.09
CA THR A 288 1.35 4.08 -23.41
C THR A 288 1.36 5.44 -24.12
N HIS A 289 1.29 5.39 -25.45
CA HIS A 289 0.84 6.51 -26.26
C HIS A 289 -0.36 6.02 -27.06
N LYS A 290 -1.55 6.56 -26.74
CA LYS A 290 -2.82 6.02 -27.22
C LYS A 290 -2.94 4.53 -26.89
N ASP A 291 -3.15 3.67 -27.88
CA ASP A 291 -3.26 2.22 -27.76
C ASP A 291 -1.92 1.46 -27.92
N ARG A 292 -0.82 2.17 -28.19
CA ARG A 292 0.51 1.56 -28.31
C ARG A 292 1.21 1.52 -26.95
N ILE A 293 1.77 0.35 -26.62
CA ILE A 293 2.60 0.17 -25.43
C ILE A 293 4.01 0.69 -25.71
N VAL A 294 4.48 1.60 -24.86
CA VAL A 294 5.82 2.18 -24.93
C VAL A 294 6.76 1.31 -24.08
N GLU A 295 6.41 1.10 -22.81
CA GLU A 295 7.22 0.32 -21.89
C GLU A 295 6.38 -0.32 -20.77
N ILE A 296 6.89 -1.42 -20.21
CA ILE A 296 6.32 -2.13 -19.05
C ILE A 296 7.51 -2.40 -18.12
N ALA A 297 7.43 -1.92 -16.89
CA ALA A 297 8.44 -2.08 -15.85
C ALA A 297 7.79 -1.98 -14.44
N GLY A 298 8.55 -1.60 -13.40
CA GLY A 298 8.02 -1.32 -12.06
C GLY A 298 7.02 -0.16 -12.07
N ALA A 299 6.34 0.09 -10.94
CA ALA A 299 5.29 1.11 -10.88
C ALA A 299 5.78 2.54 -11.15
N ASP A 300 7.07 2.82 -10.97
CA ASP A 300 7.70 4.09 -11.32
C ASP A 300 7.56 4.45 -12.80
N MET A 301 7.51 3.45 -13.68
CA MET A 301 7.24 3.63 -15.11
C MET A 301 5.91 4.32 -15.40
N ALA A 302 4.93 4.27 -14.47
CA ALA A 302 3.65 4.94 -14.68
C ALA A 302 3.77 6.47 -14.69
N PHE A 303 4.82 7.05 -14.11
CA PHE A 303 5.03 8.51 -14.06
C PHE A 303 6.37 8.97 -14.63
N ASP A 304 7.11 8.08 -15.30
CA ASP A 304 8.41 8.42 -15.90
C ASP A 304 8.27 9.26 -17.19
N THR A 305 8.31 10.58 -17.04
CA THR A 305 8.25 11.54 -18.16
C THR A 305 9.45 11.41 -19.11
N TRP A 306 10.61 10.98 -18.63
CA TRP A 306 11.80 10.81 -19.47
C TRP A 306 11.61 9.72 -20.53
N THR A 307 10.93 8.61 -20.17
CA THR A 307 10.60 7.56 -21.12
C THR A 307 9.64 8.06 -22.21
N ALA A 308 8.64 8.87 -21.85
CA ALA A 308 7.75 9.51 -22.81
C ALA A 308 8.50 10.42 -23.79
N GLU A 309 9.40 11.29 -23.29
CA GLU A 309 10.21 12.15 -24.15
C GLU A 309 11.15 11.38 -25.08
N LYS A 310 11.77 10.33 -24.56
CA LYS A 310 12.71 9.50 -25.31
C LYS A 310 12.00 8.80 -26.46
N ASP A 311 10.82 8.24 -26.22
CA ASP A 311 10.01 7.63 -27.27
C ASP A 311 9.56 8.69 -28.29
N LEU A 312 9.10 9.87 -27.85
CA LEU A 312 8.75 10.97 -28.76
C LEU A 312 9.90 11.33 -29.71
N LYS A 313 11.12 11.49 -29.17
CA LYS A 313 12.32 11.79 -29.96
C LYS A 313 12.63 10.69 -30.97
N GLN A 314 12.47 9.42 -30.60
CA GLN A 314 12.69 8.28 -31.51
C GLN A 314 11.64 8.18 -32.63
N GLN A 315 10.41 8.62 -32.37
CA GLN A 315 9.32 8.57 -33.33
C GLN A 315 9.34 9.74 -34.34
N LEU A 316 10.08 10.81 -34.03
CA LEU A 316 10.27 11.97 -34.90
C LEU A 316 11.54 11.91 -35.76
N GLY A 317 12.46 10.98 -35.46
CA GLY A 317 13.69 10.73 -36.21
C GLY A 317 13.54 9.63 -37.25
#